data_AF-D3NYG7-F1
#
_entry.id   AF-D3NYG7-F1
#
_cell.length_a   1.000
_cell.length_b   1.000
_cell.length_c   1.000
_cell.angle_alpha   90.00
_cell.angle_beta   90.00
_cell.angle_gamma   90.00
#
_symmetry.space_group_name_H-M   'P 1'
#
loop_
_entity.id
_entity.type
_entity.pdbx_description
1 polymer ?
#
loop_
_entity_poly.entity_id
_entity_poly.type
_entity_poly.pdbx_seq_one_letter_code
_entity_poly.pdbx_strand_id
1 'polypeptide(L)'
;MIGERHGYSGDHDTYDDLQNANLLRVIDRRRGLPVALGILYMHAARSQGWPMVGLNFPGHFLVRIEKDGARAILDPFNEGRTRNVVDLRDLLKATAGSAAELEPGHYQPVSNRDVLLRLQNNIKLRHLSAHEVPKALEVLEAMRLFAPHEPALWRETGLLEAHAGKLRDAITALETFMALTGDDRHRHQTASLIQQLKNRLN
;
A
#
# COMPACT_ATOMS: atom_id res chain seq x y z
N MET A 1 5.00 -12.65 21.70
CA MET A 1 4.55 -12.40 20.30
C MET A 1 5.70 -12.60 19.31
N ILE A 2 5.49 -12.58 17.97
CA ILE A 2 6.60 -12.73 17.00
C ILE A 2 7.66 -11.64 17.20
N GLY A 3 7.24 -10.42 17.51
CA GLY A 3 8.15 -9.33 17.88
C GLY A 3 9.02 -9.66 19.08
N GLU A 4 8.42 -9.91 20.25
CA GLU A 4 9.18 -10.22 21.48
C GLU A 4 10.03 -11.51 21.38
N ARG A 5 9.48 -12.59 20.82
CA ARG A 5 10.13 -13.92 20.84
C ARG A 5 11.16 -14.09 19.72
N HIS A 6 10.90 -13.50 18.55
CA HIS A 6 11.73 -13.67 17.37
C HIS A 6 12.44 -12.38 16.94
N GLY A 7 12.22 -11.26 17.62
CA GLY A 7 12.94 -10.00 17.40
C GLY A 7 12.44 -9.19 16.20
N TYR A 8 11.20 -9.40 15.75
CA TYR A 8 10.62 -8.63 14.64
C TYR A 8 10.14 -7.26 15.10
N SER A 9 10.69 -6.19 14.54
CA SER A 9 10.31 -4.82 14.88
C SER A 9 10.32 -3.88 13.68
N GLY A 10 9.72 -2.71 13.83
CA GLY A 10 9.86 -1.61 12.89
C GLY A 10 11.31 -1.18 12.73
N ASP A 11 11.67 -0.76 11.52
CA ASP A 11 12.89 0.02 11.31
C ASP A 11 12.59 1.50 11.48
N HIS A 12 12.93 2.04 12.64
CA HIS A 12 12.75 3.47 12.97
C HIS A 12 13.93 4.31 12.49
N ASP A 13 15.09 3.69 12.28
CA ASP A 13 16.35 4.38 12.02
C ASP A 13 16.49 4.67 10.53
N THR A 14 16.11 3.69 9.69
CA THR A 14 16.18 3.79 8.24
C THR A 14 14.82 3.51 7.59
N TYR A 15 13.74 4.06 8.12
CA TYR A 15 12.35 3.78 7.70
C TYR A 15 12.15 3.78 6.18
N ASP A 16 12.77 4.72 5.47
CA ASP A 16 12.63 4.87 4.02
C ASP A 16 13.52 3.95 3.17
N ASP A 17 14.38 3.13 3.79
CA ASP A 17 15.18 2.13 3.09
C ASP A 17 14.28 1.08 2.41
N LEU A 18 14.53 0.82 1.12
CA LEU A 18 13.86 -0.21 0.32
C LEU A 18 14.00 -1.62 0.93
N GLN A 19 15.04 -1.88 1.71
CA GLN A 19 15.19 -3.15 2.43
C GLN A 19 14.02 -3.44 3.37
N ASN A 20 13.33 -2.40 3.86
CA ASN A 20 12.20 -2.57 4.77
C ASN A 20 10.92 -3.03 4.05
N ALA A 21 10.90 -3.00 2.72
CA ALA A 21 9.81 -3.54 1.89
C ALA A 21 10.17 -4.89 1.23
N ASN A 22 11.45 -5.27 1.20
CA ASN A 22 11.89 -6.55 0.65
C ASN A 22 11.70 -7.66 1.69
N LEU A 23 10.72 -8.55 1.49
CA LEU A 23 10.39 -9.59 2.47
C LEU A 23 11.57 -10.52 2.84
N LEU A 24 12.48 -10.82 1.91
CA LEU A 24 13.68 -11.61 2.22
C LEU A 24 14.56 -10.86 3.22
N ARG A 25 14.82 -9.58 2.95
CA ARG A 25 15.62 -8.72 3.86
C ARG A 25 14.92 -8.49 5.19
N VAL A 26 13.59 -8.35 5.20
CA VAL A 26 12.81 -8.21 6.43
C VAL A 26 12.91 -9.47 7.28
N ILE A 27 12.91 -10.66 6.68
CA ILE A 27 13.09 -11.94 7.41
C ILE A 27 14.52 -12.05 7.97
N ASP A 28 15.53 -11.74 7.16
CA ASP A 28 16.95 -11.83 7.58
C ASP A 28 17.27 -10.84 8.71
N ARG A 29 16.85 -9.58 8.54
CA ARG A 29 17.14 -8.48 9.48
C ARG A 29 16.18 -8.44 10.65
N ARG A 30 15.00 -9.09 10.52
CA ARG A 30 13.86 -8.98 11.45
C ARG A 30 13.40 -7.53 11.64
N ARG A 31 13.66 -6.67 10.65
CA ARG A 31 13.26 -5.25 10.63
C ARG A 31 12.60 -4.91 9.32
N GLY A 32 11.50 -4.15 9.36
CA GLY A 32 10.76 -3.81 8.14
C GLY A 32 9.66 -2.77 8.31
N LEU A 33 8.92 -2.55 7.22
CA LEU A 33 7.77 -1.67 7.18
C LEU A 33 6.55 -2.29 7.86
N PRO A 34 5.58 -1.47 8.32
CA PRO A 34 4.35 -1.96 8.94
C PRO A 34 3.64 -3.04 8.12
N VAL A 35 3.49 -2.83 6.80
CA VAL A 35 2.82 -3.79 5.92
C VAL A 35 3.64 -5.07 5.68
N ALA A 36 4.96 -4.98 5.58
CA ALA A 36 5.82 -6.15 5.40
C ALA A 36 5.82 -7.04 6.65
N LEU A 37 5.97 -6.44 7.84
CA LEU A 37 5.83 -7.14 9.12
C LEU A 37 4.41 -7.70 9.31
N GLY A 38 3.40 -6.94 8.90
CA GLY A 38 2.01 -7.39 8.91
C GLY A 38 1.75 -8.63 8.06
N ILE A 39 2.40 -8.77 6.90
CA ILE A 39 2.36 -10.00 6.09
C ILE A 39 2.91 -11.19 6.88
N LEU A 40 4.04 -11.03 7.57
CA LEU A 40 4.64 -12.10 8.38
C LEU A 40 3.74 -12.49 9.56
N TYR A 41 3.15 -11.50 10.25
CA TYR A 41 2.19 -11.74 11.33
C TYR A 41 0.95 -12.50 10.84
N MET A 42 0.36 -12.06 9.74
CA MET A 42 -0.81 -12.72 9.14
C MET A 42 -0.48 -14.14 8.70
N HIS A 43 0.67 -14.35 8.04
CA HIS A 43 1.10 -15.67 7.60
C HIS A 43 1.29 -16.63 8.79
N ALA A 44 2.00 -16.18 9.83
CA ALA A 44 2.27 -17.00 11.01
C ALA A 44 1.02 -17.30 11.85
N ALA A 45 0.06 -16.37 11.94
CA ALA A 45 -1.20 -16.65 12.63
C ALA A 45 -2.06 -17.65 11.84
N ARG A 46 -2.18 -17.44 10.52
CA ARG A 46 -2.95 -18.32 9.63
C ARG A 46 -2.38 -19.74 9.56
N SER A 47 -1.05 -19.90 9.63
CA SER A 47 -0.42 -21.22 9.68
C SER A 47 -0.73 -22.02 10.95
N GLN A 48 -1.20 -21.34 12.02
CA GLN A 48 -1.70 -21.94 13.25
C GLN A 48 -3.23 -22.06 13.29
N GLY A 49 -3.91 -21.79 12.16
CA GLY A 49 -5.36 -21.79 12.07
C GLY A 49 -6.04 -20.59 12.75
N TRP A 50 -5.30 -19.53 13.10
CA TRP A 50 -5.88 -18.34 13.73
C TRP A 50 -6.26 -17.30 12.67
N PRO A 51 -7.55 -16.91 12.56
CA PRO A 51 -7.97 -15.83 11.69
C PRO A 51 -7.23 -14.53 12.00
N MET A 52 -6.45 -14.06 11.03
CA MET A 52 -5.82 -12.74 11.09
C MET A 52 -5.98 -12.01 9.75
N VAL A 53 -6.34 -10.74 9.83
CA VAL A 53 -6.58 -9.86 8.68
C VAL A 53 -5.85 -8.53 8.87
N GLY A 54 -5.44 -7.90 7.78
CA GLY A 54 -5.01 -6.50 7.81
C GLY A 54 -6.24 -5.58 7.92
N LEU A 55 -6.06 -4.38 8.45
CA LEU A 55 -7.12 -3.38 8.57
C LEU A 55 -6.91 -2.21 7.61
N ASN A 56 -8.01 -1.63 7.14
CA ASN A 56 -8.02 -0.42 6.30
C ASN A 56 -7.77 0.86 7.12
N PHE A 57 -6.71 0.83 7.94
CA PHE A 57 -6.38 1.93 8.84
C PHE A 57 -5.50 2.98 8.12
N PRO A 58 -5.85 4.29 8.22
CA PRO A 58 -5.07 5.36 7.59
C PRO A 58 -3.67 5.49 8.20
N GLY A 59 -2.66 5.70 7.35
CA GLY A 59 -1.28 5.98 7.77
C GLY A 59 -0.50 4.80 8.32
N HIS A 60 -1.17 3.90 9.05
CA HIS A 60 -0.54 2.80 9.77
C HIS A 60 -1.12 1.46 9.34
N PHE A 61 -0.30 0.40 9.26
CA PHE A 61 -0.80 -0.94 8.93
C PHE A 61 -0.99 -1.74 10.22
N LEU A 62 -2.25 -2.05 10.52
CA LEU A 62 -2.64 -2.81 11.69
C LEU A 62 -3.21 -4.16 11.26
N VAL A 63 -3.10 -5.15 12.15
CA VAL A 63 -3.71 -6.46 11.95
C VAL A 63 -4.70 -6.75 13.06
N ARG A 64 -5.81 -7.41 12.74
CA ARG A 64 -6.76 -7.93 13.71
C ARG A 64 -6.65 -9.44 13.74
N ILE A 65 -6.52 -10.00 14.94
CA ILE A 65 -6.63 -11.43 15.20
C ILE A 65 -7.95 -11.71 15.93
N GLU A 66 -8.60 -12.80 15.55
CA GLU A 66 -9.81 -13.30 16.21
C GLU A 66 -9.60 -14.75 16.64
N LYS A 67 -9.84 -15.06 17.91
CA LYS A 67 -9.73 -16.42 18.45
C LYS A 67 -10.70 -16.60 19.61
N ASP A 68 -11.47 -17.70 19.60
CA ASP A 68 -12.39 -18.09 20.69
C ASP A 68 -13.34 -16.95 21.12
N GLY A 69 -13.82 -16.16 20.15
CA GLY A 69 -14.70 -15.01 20.39
C GLY A 69 -14.00 -13.72 20.87
N ALA A 70 -12.71 -13.78 21.20
CA ALA A 70 -11.89 -12.62 21.51
C ALA A 70 -11.31 -11.99 20.24
N ARG A 71 -11.25 -10.65 20.22
CA ARG A 71 -10.63 -9.87 19.13
C ARG A 71 -9.56 -8.96 19.70
N ALA A 72 -8.42 -8.91 19.03
CA ALA A 72 -7.35 -7.97 19.36
C ALA A 72 -6.82 -7.31 18.08
N ILE A 73 -6.54 -6.01 18.17
CA ILE A 73 -5.83 -5.27 17.12
C ILE A 73 -4.39 -5.14 17.57
N LEU A 74 -3.49 -5.53 16.69
CA LEU A 74 -2.06 -5.58 16.92
C LEU A 74 -1.35 -4.68 15.93
N ASP A 75 -0.23 -4.13 16.39
CA ASP A 75 0.65 -3.28 15.61
C ASP A 75 1.96 -4.03 15.29
N PRO A 76 2.10 -4.62 14.10
CA PRO A 76 3.30 -5.37 13.73
C PRO A 76 4.58 -4.53 13.74
N PHE A 77 4.46 -3.22 13.47
CA PHE A 77 5.61 -2.31 13.46
C PHE A 77 6.14 -2.08 14.88
N ASN A 78 5.24 -1.97 15.85
CA ASN A 78 5.59 -1.85 17.26
C ASN A 78 5.57 -3.21 17.96
N GLU A 79 6.30 -4.19 17.42
CA GLU A 79 6.56 -5.51 18.03
C GLU A 79 5.31 -6.37 18.29
N GLY A 80 4.17 -6.03 17.68
CA GLY A 80 2.89 -6.69 17.92
C GLY A 80 2.15 -6.20 19.16
N ARG A 81 2.43 -4.98 19.64
CA ARG A 81 1.68 -4.35 20.75
C ARG A 81 0.19 -4.31 20.43
N THR A 82 -0.63 -4.67 21.41
CA THR A 82 -2.09 -4.54 21.33
C THR A 82 -2.47 -3.06 21.36
N ARG A 83 -3.42 -2.67 20.50
CA ARG A 83 -3.94 -1.31 20.40
C ARG A 83 -5.39 -1.26 20.88
N ASN A 84 -5.65 -0.38 21.84
CA ASN A 84 -7.00 -0.04 22.27
C ASN A 84 -7.55 1.15 21.46
N VAL A 85 -8.80 1.53 21.71
CA VAL A 85 -9.48 2.63 20.98
C VAL A 85 -8.78 3.98 21.16
N VAL A 86 -8.18 4.24 22.33
CA VAL A 86 -7.42 5.48 22.57
C VAL A 86 -6.16 5.50 21.70
N ASP A 87 -5.39 4.40 21.70
CA ASP A 87 -4.19 4.28 20.86
C ASP A 87 -4.50 4.47 19.37
N LEU A 88 -5.61 3.88 18.90
CA LEU A 88 -6.05 4.02 17.51
C LEU A 88 -6.43 5.47 17.19
N ARG A 89 -7.08 6.17 18.11
CA ARG A 89 -7.40 7.59 17.90
C ARG A 89 -6.14 8.43 17.80
N ASP A 90 -5.15 8.16 18.63
CA ASP A 90 -3.88 8.89 18.62
C ASP A 90 -3.10 8.64 17.32
N LEU A 91 -3.03 7.38 16.86
CA LEU A 91 -2.43 7.03 15.56
C LEU A 91 -3.14 7.71 14.39
N LEU A 92 -4.49 7.75 14.42
CA LEU A 92 -5.28 8.40 13.39
C LEU A 92 -5.00 9.91 13.38
N LYS A 93 -5.00 10.56 14.54
CA LYS A 93 -4.75 12.00 14.65
C LYS A 93 -3.35 12.39 14.22
N ALA A 94 -2.35 11.55 14.49
CA ALA A 94 -0.98 11.75 14.02
C ALA A 94 -0.87 11.73 12.48
N THR A 95 -1.76 11.00 11.79
CA THR A 95 -1.73 10.85 10.32
C THR A 95 -2.69 11.82 9.62
N ALA A 96 -3.93 11.91 10.09
CA ALA A 96 -5.05 12.58 9.42
C ALA A 96 -5.41 13.94 10.06
N GLY A 97 -4.70 14.35 11.11
CA GLY A 97 -4.91 15.62 11.82
C GLY A 97 -5.77 15.49 13.07
N SER A 98 -5.71 16.51 13.93
CA SER A 98 -6.31 16.50 15.28
C SER A 98 -7.84 16.36 15.30
N ALA A 99 -8.51 16.75 14.21
CA ALA A 99 -9.96 16.66 14.03
C ALA A 99 -10.44 15.32 13.46
N ALA A 100 -9.53 14.40 13.12
CA ALA A 100 -9.88 13.10 12.57
C ALA A 100 -10.52 12.19 13.63
N GLU A 101 -11.60 11.51 13.25
CA GLU A 101 -12.34 10.60 14.11
C GLU A 101 -12.36 9.18 13.54
N LEU A 102 -12.48 8.19 14.45
CA LEU A 102 -12.47 6.78 14.06
C LEU A 102 -13.79 6.41 13.38
N GLU A 103 -13.71 5.99 12.12
CA GLU A 103 -14.85 5.54 11.33
C GLU A 103 -14.91 4.01 11.24
N PRO A 104 -16.10 3.41 11.06
CA PRO A 104 -16.25 1.96 10.85
C PRO A 104 -15.38 1.42 9.71
N GLY A 105 -15.12 2.25 8.69
CA GLY A 105 -14.24 1.92 7.56
C GLY A 105 -12.81 1.59 7.98
N HIS A 106 -12.29 2.21 9.05
CA HIS A 106 -10.92 1.98 9.54
C HIS A 106 -10.72 0.58 10.13
N TYR A 107 -11.80 -0.10 10.49
CA TYR A 107 -11.79 -1.45 11.06
C TYR A 107 -12.10 -2.53 10.02
N GLN A 108 -12.39 -2.16 8.78
CA GLN A 108 -12.71 -3.13 7.73
C GLN A 108 -11.46 -3.93 7.35
N PRO A 109 -11.62 -5.25 7.13
CA PRO A 109 -10.52 -6.07 6.65
C PRO A 109 -10.12 -5.62 5.24
N VAL A 110 -8.82 -5.63 4.97
CA VAL A 110 -8.30 -5.47 3.60
C VAL A 110 -8.03 -6.83 2.97
N SER A 111 -8.21 -6.94 1.66
CA SER A 111 -7.94 -8.17 0.94
C SER A 111 -6.43 -8.45 0.87
N ASN A 112 -6.03 -9.71 0.61
CA ASN A 112 -4.63 -10.03 0.39
C ASN A 112 -4.05 -9.24 -0.80
N ARG A 113 -4.87 -8.96 -1.82
CA ARG A 113 -4.48 -8.14 -2.98
C ARG A 113 -4.17 -6.70 -2.54
N ASP A 114 -5.02 -6.10 -1.72
CA ASP A 114 -4.83 -4.73 -1.23
C ASP A 114 -3.58 -4.61 -0.34
N VAL A 115 -3.31 -5.62 0.49
CA VAL A 115 -2.08 -5.69 1.28
C VAL A 115 -0.85 -5.71 0.38
N LEU A 116 -0.87 -6.51 -0.69
CA LEU A 116 0.24 -6.55 -1.66
C LEU A 116 0.35 -5.23 -2.43
N LEU A 117 -0.75 -4.62 -2.86
CA LEU A 117 -0.75 -3.30 -3.48
C LEU A 117 -0.14 -2.25 -2.54
N ARG A 118 -0.45 -2.29 -1.24
CA ARG A 118 0.14 -1.39 -0.24
C ARG A 118 1.64 -1.61 -0.08
N LEU A 119 2.12 -2.86 -0.09
CA LEU A 119 3.56 -3.15 -0.09
C LEU A 119 4.25 -2.63 -1.36
N GLN A 120 3.68 -2.91 -2.54
CA GLN A 120 4.23 -2.45 -3.81
C GLN A 120 4.21 -0.92 -3.93
N ASN A 121 3.16 -0.27 -3.43
CA ASN A 121 3.08 1.18 -3.38
C ASN A 121 4.22 1.78 -2.52
N ASN A 122 4.59 1.13 -1.41
CA ASN A 122 5.75 1.56 -0.60
C ASN A 122 7.08 1.48 -1.37
N ILE A 123 7.25 0.44 -2.20
CA ILE A 123 8.44 0.26 -3.05
C ILE A 123 8.46 1.33 -4.15
N LYS A 124 7.34 1.50 -4.87
CA LYS A 124 7.18 2.51 -5.92
C LYS A 124 7.49 3.92 -5.41
N LEU A 125 6.90 4.33 -4.27
CA LEU A 125 7.12 5.67 -3.71
C LEU A 125 8.59 5.92 -3.35
N ARG A 126 9.31 4.89 -2.90
CA ARG A 126 10.75 4.99 -2.61
C ARG A 126 11.57 5.14 -3.89
N HIS A 127 11.26 4.39 -4.95
CA HIS A 127 11.89 4.62 -6.26
C HIS A 127 11.63 6.03 -6.80
N LEU A 128 10.40 6.54 -6.65
CA LEU A 128 10.08 7.91 -7.06
C LEU A 128 10.84 8.96 -6.24
N SER A 129 10.96 8.75 -4.93
CA SER A 129 11.74 9.63 -4.04
C SER A 129 13.22 9.61 -4.39
N ALA A 130 13.73 8.48 -4.89
CA ALA A 130 15.09 8.34 -5.42
C ALA A 130 15.25 8.82 -6.88
N HIS A 131 14.20 9.41 -7.48
CA HIS A 131 14.14 9.82 -8.88
C HIS A 131 14.35 8.68 -9.90
N GLU A 132 14.14 7.44 -9.49
CA GLU A 132 14.26 6.22 -10.30
C GLU A 132 12.93 5.90 -11.02
N VAL A 133 12.45 6.82 -11.85
CA VAL A 133 11.18 6.68 -12.59
C VAL A 133 11.05 5.35 -13.34
N PRO A 134 12.08 4.83 -14.04
CA PRO A 134 11.98 3.52 -14.71
C PRO A 134 11.63 2.37 -13.75
N LYS A 135 12.24 2.32 -12.56
CA LYS A 135 11.95 1.28 -11.56
C LYS A 135 10.55 1.44 -10.97
N ALA A 136 10.08 2.68 -10.78
CA ALA A 136 8.70 2.90 -10.36
C ALA A 136 7.67 2.39 -11.39
N LEU A 137 7.98 2.54 -12.70
CA LEU A 137 7.17 1.97 -13.77
C LEU A 137 7.19 0.43 -13.78
N GLU A 138 8.35 -0.20 -13.53
CA GLU A 138 8.45 -1.66 -13.35
C GLU A 138 7.56 -2.16 -12.20
N VAL A 139 7.52 -1.43 -11.08
CA VAL A 139 6.62 -1.76 -9.96
C VAL A 139 5.15 -1.62 -10.37
N LEU A 140 4.78 -0.57 -11.10
CA LEU A 140 3.41 -0.39 -11.60
C LEU A 140 3.00 -1.48 -12.61
N GLU A 141 3.92 -1.91 -13.46
CA GLU A 141 3.73 -3.06 -14.33
C GLU A 141 3.46 -4.33 -13.52
N ALA A 142 4.30 -4.62 -12.53
CA ALA A 142 4.10 -5.77 -11.63
C ALA A 142 2.76 -5.70 -10.88
N MET A 143 2.34 -4.52 -10.42
CA MET A 143 1.04 -4.31 -9.78
C MET A 143 -0.12 -4.62 -10.74
N ARG A 144 -0.02 -4.22 -12.00
CA ARG A 144 -1.05 -4.49 -13.03
C ARG A 144 -1.16 -5.97 -13.38
N LEU A 145 -0.10 -6.78 -13.23
CA LEU A 145 -0.17 -8.23 -13.48
C LEU A 145 -1.16 -8.95 -12.55
N PHE A 146 -1.29 -8.51 -11.29
CA PHE A 146 -2.18 -9.15 -10.31
C PHE A 146 -3.40 -8.31 -9.90
N ALA A 147 -3.43 -7.04 -10.31
CA ALA A 147 -4.54 -6.11 -10.09
C ALA A 147 -4.90 -5.32 -11.38
N PRO A 148 -5.15 -6.00 -12.52
CA PRO A 148 -5.31 -5.33 -13.83
C PRO A 148 -6.56 -4.45 -13.92
N HIS A 149 -7.51 -4.59 -13.01
CA HIS A 149 -8.79 -3.87 -13.04
C HIS A 149 -8.81 -2.68 -12.09
N GLU A 150 -7.67 -2.36 -11.46
CA GLU A 150 -7.56 -1.19 -10.58
C GLU A 150 -7.30 0.07 -11.41
N PRO A 151 -8.30 0.98 -11.56
CA PRO A 151 -8.16 2.12 -12.46
C PRO A 151 -7.01 3.05 -12.05
N ALA A 152 -6.79 3.19 -10.74
CA ALA A 152 -5.73 4.05 -10.20
C ALA A 152 -4.33 3.70 -10.74
N LEU A 153 -4.04 2.40 -10.95
CA LEU A 153 -2.74 1.95 -11.47
C LEU A 153 -2.52 2.40 -12.92
N TRP A 154 -3.56 2.35 -13.73
CA TRP A 154 -3.51 2.76 -15.14
C TRP A 154 -3.38 4.27 -15.27
N ARG A 155 -4.14 5.03 -14.46
CA ARG A 155 -4.00 6.49 -14.42
C ARG A 155 -2.59 6.89 -14.03
N GLU A 156 -2.06 6.30 -12.96
CA GLU A 156 -0.73 6.61 -12.48
C GLU A 156 0.34 6.24 -13.51
N THR A 157 0.27 5.05 -14.10
CA THR A 157 1.18 4.62 -15.18
C THR A 157 1.21 5.64 -16.32
N GLY A 158 0.04 6.04 -16.81
CA GLY A 158 -0.05 7.00 -17.91
C GLY A 158 0.52 8.38 -17.58
N LEU A 159 0.33 8.86 -16.34
CA LEU A 159 0.94 10.11 -15.89
C LEU A 159 2.46 10.04 -15.81
N LEU A 160 3.02 8.95 -15.29
CA LEU A 160 4.47 8.76 -15.21
C LEU A 160 5.10 8.57 -16.58
N GLU A 161 4.48 7.82 -17.49
CA GLU A 161 4.96 7.62 -18.86
C GLU A 161 4.93 8.93 -19.65
N ALA A 162 3.89 9.76 -19.47
CA ALA A 162 3.82 11.09 -20.09
C ALA A 162 4.95 12.00 -19.59
N HIS A 163 5.25 11.95 -18.30
CA HIS A 163 6.39 12.68 -17.72
C HIS A 163 7.74 12.17 -18.25
N ALA A 164 7.87 10.85 -18.45
CA ALA A 164 9.06 10.22 -19.02
C ALA A 164 9.18 10.38 -20.55
N GLY A 165 8.25 11.09 -21.21
CA GLY A 165 8.24 11.29 -22.66
C GLY A 165 7.78 10.09 -23.48
N LYS A 166 7.30 9.01 -22.84
CA LYS A 166 6.74 7.81 -23.48
C LYS A 166 5.28 8.06 -23.88
N LEU A 167 5.08 8.98 -24.83
CA LEU A 167 3.74 9.52 -25.14
C LEU A 167 2.74 8.46 -25.61
N ARG A 168 3.18 7.46 -26.40
CA ARG A 168 2.31 6.39 -26.89
C ARG A 168 1.82 5.49 -25.76
N ASP A 169 2.76 5.00 -24.94
CA ASP A 169 2.45 4.15 -23.79
C ASP A 169 1.51 4.89 -22.82
N ALA A 170 1.80 6.18 -22.58
CA ALA A 170 1.00 7.03 -21.72
C ALA A 170 -0.46 7.12 -22.18
N ILE A 171 -0.68 7.31 -23.49
CA ILE A 171 -2.02 7.35 -24.08
C ILE A 171 -2.73 6.00 -23.86
N THR A 172 -2.07 4.89 -24.16
CA THR A 172 -2.64 3.54 -23.98
C THR A 172 -3.04 3.28 -22.52
N ALA A 173 -2.19 3.66 -21.57
CA ALA A 173 -2.50 3.51 -20.15
C ALA A 173 -3.70 4.38 -19.72
N LEU A 174 -3.76 5.63 -20.18
CA LEU A 174 -4.87 6.54 -19.87
C LEU A 174 -6.19 6.13 -20.53
N GLU A 175 -6.15 5.58 -21.75
CA GLU A 175 -7.33 5.00 -22.42
C GLU A 175 -7.86 3.79 -21.64
N THR A 176 -6.96 2.94 -21.14
CA THR A 176 -7.32 1.81 -20.27
C THR A 176 -7.94 2.28 -18.95
N PHE A 177 -7.39 3.33 -18.34
CA PHE A 177 -8.00 3.98 -17.16
C PHE A 177 -9.43 4.45 -17.45
N MET A 178 -9.66 5.11 -18.59
CA MET A 178 -11.00 5.58 -18.97
C MET A 178 -12.00 4.44 -19.15
N ALA A 179 -11.56 3.30 -19.67
CA ALA A 179 -12.40 2.12 -19.84
C ALA A 179 -12.80 1.47 -18.50
N LEU A 180 -11.93 1.56 -17.49
CA LEU A 180 -12.16 0.95 -16.18
C LEU A 180 -12.85 1.89 -15.18
N THR A 181 -12.70 3.20 -15.33
CA THR A 181 -13.25 4.16 -14.36
C THR A 181 -14.75 4.40 -14.55
N GLY A 182 -15.50 4.32 -13.44
CA GLY A 182 -16.91 4.69 -13.38
C GLY A 182 -17.16 6.19 -13.14
N ASP A 183 -16.11 6.98 -12.92
CA ASP A 183 -16.21 8.38 -12.52
C ASP A 183 -16.11 9.33 -13.72
N ASP A 184 -17.22 10.00 -14.04
CA ASP A 184 -17.33 10.96 -15.14
C ASP A 184 -16.35 12.12 -15.04
N ARG A 185 -16.07 12.64 -13.84
CA ARG A 185 -15.16 13.77 -13.68
C ARG A 185 -13.75 13.38 -14.08
N HIS A 186 -13.30 12.21 -13.62
CA HIS A 186 -12.00 11.68 -13.98
C HIS A 186 -11.90 11.32 -15.47
N ARG A 187 -13.00 10.85 -16.09
CA ARG A 187 -13.06 10.62 -17.55
C ARG A 187 -12.79 11.89 -18.35
N HIS A 188 -13.47 12.99 -18.04
CA HIS A 188 -13.30 14.25 -18.78
C HIS A 188 -11.88 14.81 -18.66
N GLN A 189 -11.31 14.83 -17.45
CA GLN A 189 -9.93 15.29 -17.22
C GLN A 189 -8.92 14.45 -18.00
N THR A 190 -9.11 13.13 -18.03
CA THR A 190 -8.22 12.23 -18.74
C THR A 190 -8.33 12.38 -20.26
N ALA A 191 -9.54 12.57 -20.79
CA ALA A 191 -9.76 12.80 -22.21
C ALA A 191 -9.03 14.06 -22.71
N SER A 192 -9.09 15.16 -21.94
CA SER A 192 -8.34 16.38 -22.26
C SER A 192 -6.83 16.14 -22.27
N LEU A 193 -6.31 15.39 -21.31
CA LEU A 193 -4.89 15.03 -21.25
C LEU A 193 -4.47 14.17 -22.46
N ILE A 194 -5.25 13.14 -22.80
CA ILE A 194 -4.98 12.30 -23.97
C ILE A 194 -4.91 13.14 -25.24
N GLN A 195 -5.83 14.09 -25.43
CA GLN A 195 -5.81 14.97 -26.61
C GLN A 195 -4.55 15.84 -26.66
N GLN A 196 -4.12 16.39 -25.52
CA GLN A 196 -2.86 17.15 -25.43
C GLN A 196 -1.65 16.29 -25.78
N LEU A 197 -1.59 15.03 -25.31
CA LEU A 197 -0.51 14.11 -25.63
C LEU A 197 -0.51 13.71 -27.11
N LYS A 198 -1.69 13.48 -27.71
CA LYS A 198 -1.83 13.20 -29.15
C LYS A 198 -1.34 14.37 -30.00
N ASN A 199 -1.64 15.61 -29.61
CA ASN A 199 -1.17 16.80 -30.32
C ASN A 199 0.37 16.97 -30.26
N ARG A 200 1.05 16.43 -29.25
CA ARG A 200 2.52 16.45 -29.14
C ARG A 200 3.22 15.37 -29.97
N LEU A 201 2.48 14.37 -30.44
CA LEU A 201 2.99 13.30 -31.30
C LEU A 201 2.93 13.65 -32.79
N ASN A 202 2.10 14.62 -33.16
CA ASN A 202 1.96 15.16 -34.51
C ASN A 202 2.93 16.32 -34.73
#